data_AF-A0A271LFV5-F1
#
_entry.id   AF-A0A271LFV5-F1
#
_cell.length_a   1.000
_cell.length_b   1.000
_cell.length_c   1.000
_cell.angle_alpha   90.00
_cell.angle_beta   90.00
_cell.angle_gamma   90.00
#
_symmetry.space_group_name_H-M   'P 1'
#
loop_
_entity.id
_entity.type
_entity.pdbx_description
1 polymer ?
#
loop_
_entity_poly.entity_id
_entity_poly.type
_entity_poly.pdbx_seq_one_letter_code
_entity_poly.pdbx_strand_id
1 'polypeptide(L)' 'MNIVRLAVREFIGMFVDDGNLALLALLLIAAITASVKFLALPPLLGGVLLLIGCLAILLQSVRRAARHQ' A
#
# COMPACT_ATOMS: atom_id res chain seq x y z
N MET A 1 -0.87 -26.58 -14.17
CA MET A 1 -1.17 -25.16 -14.42
C MET A 1 -2.39 -24.76 -13.62
N ASN A 2 -2.22 -24.21 -12.42
CA ASN A 2 -3.35 -23.64 -11.69
C ASN A 2 -3.51 -22.19 -12.16
N ILE A 3 -4.60 -21.90 -12.86
CA ILE A 3 -4.99 -20.55 -13.30
C ILE A 3 -4.89 -19.56 -12.12
N VAL A 4 -5.25 -20.02 -10.92
CA VAL A 4 -5.11 -19.28 -9.65
C VAL A 4 -3.66 -18.84 -9.38
N ARG A 5 -2.68 -19.73 -9.57
CA ARG A 5 -1.26 -19.41 -9.34
C ARG A 5 -0.74 -18.39 -10.35
N LEU A 6 -1.20 -18.46 -11.59
CA LEU A 6 -0.82 -17.51 -12.63
C LEU A 6 -1.43 -16.13 -12.36
N ALA A 7 -2.72 -16.07 -12.03
CA ALA A 7 -3.40 -14.81 -11.69
C ALA A 7 -2.76 -14.11 -10.48
N VAL A 8 -2.42 -14.86 -9.42
CA VAL A 8 -1.72 -14.31 -8.25
C VAL A 8 -0.35 -13.77 -8.61
N ARG A 9 0.39 -14.47 -9.49
CA ARG A 9 1.73 -14.05 -9.90
C ARG A 9 1.70 -12.79 -10.76
N GLU A 10 0.74 -12.68 -11.67
CA GLU A 10 0.60 -11.49 -12.53
C GLU A 10 0.09 -10.28 -11.75
N PHE A 11 -0.81 -10.51 -10.79
CA PHE A 11 -1.25 -9.47 -9.86
C PHE A 11 -0.08 -8.96 -9.02
N ILE A 12 0.71 -9.85 -8.39
CA ILE A 12 1.90 -9.44 -7.64
C ILE A 12 2.93 -8.77 -8.56
N GLY A 13 3.10 -9.27 -9.78
CA GLY A 13 3.98 -8.69 -10.80
C GLY A 13 3.63 -7.23 -11.07
N MET A 14 2.36 -6.91 -11.31
CA MET A 14 1.88 -5.55 -11.57
C MET A 14 2.13 -4.61 -10.38
N PHE A 15 1.96 -5.09 -9.14
CA PHE A 15 2.24 -4.31 -7.93
C PHE A 15 3.74 -4.05 -7.69
N VAL A 16 4.60 -4.97 -8.16
CA VAL A 16 6.06 -4.85 -8.10
C VAL A 16 6.57 -3.94 -9.22
N ASP A 17 6.04 -4.09 -10.43
CA ASP A 17 6.40 -3.31 -11.63
C ASP A 17 5.95 -1.85 -11.54
N ASP A 18 4.83 -1.54 -10.87
CA ASP A 18 4.43 -0.17 -10.49
C ASP A 18 5.37 0.49 -9.45
N GLY A 19 6.56 -0.07 -9.26
CA GLY A 19 7.69 0.62 -8.65
C GLY A 19 7.61 0.66 -7.12
N ASN A 20 7.48 -0.50 -6.47
CA ASN A 20 7.55 -0.65 -5.00
C ASN A 20 6.44 0.07 -4.22
N LEU A 21 5.52 0.76 -4.91
CA LEU A 21 4.72 1.79 -4.29
C LEU A 21 3.34 1.31 -3.84
N ALA A 22 2.70 0.49 -4.67
CA ALA A 22 1.48 -0.21 -4.30
C ALA A 22 1.75 -1.24 -3.19
N LEU A 23 2.93 -1.88 -3.19
CA LEU A 23 3.38 -2.73 -2.09
C LEU A 23 3.56 -1.95 -0.77
N LEU A 24 4.21 -0.79 -0.80
CA LEU A 24 4.32 0.08 0.37
C LEU A 24 2.95 0.53 0.90
N ALA A 25 1.99 0.85 0.01
CA ALA A 25 0.63 1.20 0.40
C ALA A 25 -0.10 0.04 1.09
N LEU A 26 -0.02 -1.16 0.53
CA LEU A 26 -0.60 -2.36 1.15
C LEU A 26 0.01 -2.65 2.52
N LEU A 27 1.33 -2.50 2.66
CA LEU A 27 2.03 -2.73 3.92
C LEU A 27 1.65 -1.69 4.98
N LEU A 28 1.53 -0.42 4.57
CA LEU A 28 1.04 0.67 5.42
C LEU A 28 -0.41 0.40 5.89
N ILE A 29 -1.30 0.01 4.97
CA ILE A 29 -2.69 -0.32 5.30
C ILE A 29 -2.75 -1.48 6.28
N ALA A 30 -1.99 -2.54 6.05
CA ALA A 30 -1.93 -3.70 6.93
C ALA A 30 -1.40 -3.33 8.33
N ALA A 31 -0.34 -2.51 8.39
CA ALA A 31 0.23 -2.03 9.65
C ALA A 31 -0.78 -1.19 10.44
N ILE A 32 -1.44 -0.21 9.82
CA ILE A 32 -2.40 0.66 10.51
C ILE A 32 -3.65 -0.14 10.92
N THR A 33 -4.12 -1.06 10.08
CA THR A 33 -5.24 -1.95 10.43
C THR A 33 -4.91 -2.82 11.64
N ALA A 34 -3.69 -3.37 11.70
CA ALA A 34 -3.22 -4.12 12.85
C ALA A 34 -3.12 -3.23 14.09
N SER A 35 -2.58 -2.01 13.98
CA SER A 35 -2.52 -1.07 15.10
C SER A 35 -3.90 -0.69 15.63
N VAL A 36 -4.88 -0.46 14.76
CA VAL A 36 -6.26 -0.14 15.18
C VAL A 36 -6.92 -1.35 15.85
N LYS A 37 -6.76 -2.54 15.28
CA LYS A 37 -7.45 -3.75 15.75
C LYS A 37 -6.83 -4.39 17.00
N PHE A 38 -5.50 -4.35 17.13
CA PHE A 38 -4.79 -4.97 18.26
C PHE A 38 -4.44 -4.00 19.38
N LEU A 39 -4.29 -2.70 19.08
CA LEU A 39 -3.89 -1.69 20.07
C LEU A 39 -5.07 -0.83 20.59
N ALA A 40 -6.31 -1.14 20.18
CA ALA A 40 -7.53 -0.41 20.54
C ALA A 40 -7.43 1.11 20.32
N LEU A 41 -6.66 1.53 19.31
CA LEU A 41 -6.54 2.93 18.93
C LEU A 41 -7.91 3.46 18.49
N PRO A 42 -8.25 4.72 18.83
CA PRO A 42 -9.50 5.33 18.39
C PRO A 42 -9.65 5.21 16.87
N PRO A 43 -10.78 4.68 16.35
CA PRO A 43 -10.95 4.43 14.92
C PRO A 43 -10.76 5.69 14.06
N LEU A 44 -11.10 6.86 14.60
CA LEU A 44 -10.86 8.15 13.95
C LEU A 44 -9.37 8.43 13.74
N LEU A 45 -8.52 8.15 14.75
CA LEU A 45 -7.07 8.31 14.61
C LEU A 45 -6.53 7.36 13.55
N GLY A 46 -7.00 6.10 13.54
CA GLY A 46 -6.63 5.12 12.52
C GLY A 46 -6.98 5.58 11.09
N GLY A 47 -8.18 6.14 10.92
CA GLY A 47 -8.63 6.71 9.64
C GLY A 47 -7.78 7.88 9.17
N VAL A 48 -7.46 8.83 10.07
CA VAL A 48 -6.58 9.97 9.75
C VAL A 48 -5.17 9.51 9.39
N LEU A 49 -4.62 8.54 10.12
CA LEU A 49 -3.29 7.97 9.85
C LEU A 49 -3.24 7.25 8.50
N LEU A 50 -4.30 6.50 8.16
CA LEU A 50 -4.45 5.87 6.84
C LEU A 50 -4.51 6.91 5.73
N LEU A 51 -5.31 7.95 5.92
CA LEU A 51 -5.50 9.01 4.93
C LEU A 51 -4.18 9.75 4.68
N ILE A 52 -3.49 10.18 5.73
CA ILE A 52 -2.19 10.86 5.64
C ILE A 52 -1.13 9.93 5.03
N GLY A 53 -1.06 8.68 5.47
CA GLY A 53 -0.08 7.72 4.95
C GLY A 53 -0.32 7.38 3.48
N CYS A 54 -1.58 7.24 3.05
CA CYS A 54 -1.93 7.03 1.65
C CYS A 54 -1.54 8.23 0.78
N LEU A 55 -1.81 9.46 1.25
CA LEU A 55 -1.37 10.69 0.60
C LEU A 55 0.15 10.80 0.51
N ALA A 56 0.89 10.46 1.57
CA ALA A 56 2.34 10.49 1.56
C ALA A 56 2.94 9.51 0.54
N ILE A 57 2.38 8.30 0.45
CA ILE A 57 2.80 7.29 -0.53
C ILE A 57 2.50 7.78 -1.94
N LEU A 58 1.31 8.33 -2.19
CA LEU A 58 0.94 8.88 -3.49
C LEU A 58 1.89 10.01 -3.91
N LEU A 59 2.21 10.92 -2.99
CA LEU A 59 3.13 12.03 -3.24
C LEU A 59 4.55 11.54 -3.55
N GLN A 60 5.00 10.50 -2.84
CA GLN A 60 6.28 9.83 -3.12
C GLN A 60 6.26 9.16 -4.50
N SER A 61 5.12 8.61 -4.93
CA SER A 61 4.93 8.05 -6.28
C SER A 61 5.14 9.09 -7.35
N VAL A 62 4.38 10.18 -7.24
CA VAL A 62 4.40 11.26 -8.23
C VAL A 62 5.79 11.87 -8.28
N ARG A 63 6.44 12.09 -7.13
CA ARG A 63 7.81 12.60 -7.07
C ARG A 63 8.86 11.62 -7.61
N ARG A 64 8.64 10.32 -7.50
CA ARG A 64 9.54 9.31 -8.07
C ARG A 64 9.36 9.23 -9.58
N ALA A 65 8.12 9.17 -10.06
CA ALA A 65 7.79 9.19 -11.47
C ALA A 65 8.35 10.46 -12.16
N ALA A 66 8.16 11.63 -11.55
CA ALA A 66 8.69 12.90 -12.06
C ALA A 66 10.23 13.01 -12.03
N ARG A 67 10.93 12.18 -11.25
CA ARG A 67 12.42 12.14 -11.21
C ARG A 67 13.02 11.04 -12.09
N HIS A 68 12.20 10.12 -12.59
CA HIS A 68 12.61 9.02 -13.45
C HIS A 68 12.06 9.13 -14.89
N GLN A 69 11.39 10.24 -15.22
CA GLN A 69 11.20 10.72 -16.60
C GLN A 69 12.29 11.73 -16.96
#